data_AF-U7GPA7-F1
#
_entry.id   AF-U7GPA7-F1
#
_cell.length_a   1.000
_cell.length_b   1.000
_cell.length_c   1.000
_cell.angle_alpha   90.00
_cell.angle_beta   90.00
_cell.angle_gamma   90.00
#
_symmetry.space_group_name_H-M   'P 1'
#
loop_
_entity.id
_entity.type
_entity.pdbx_description
1 polymer ?
#
loop_
_entity_poly.entity_id
_entity_poly.type
_entity_poly.pdbx_seq_one_letter_code
_entity_poly.pdbx_strand_id
1 'polypeptide(L)'
;GQISAQLQSSHAASQLNLGKLSYPKDQVESEDRGEGFELRTDQWGAVRAGEGLLITTHSQEQAQGEHLDAQPAKQQLEGNQNNAKALSEVAKNQQTDEIESVEQLKAFFESLESKIAKFNKAVLLLNSPEGIGLSSNEDIHLSADGQINQFAGDSINLSTQKNLITHAQNRISVFAAQNGIKQVAAKGKFEVQAQSDGMDLLAKQGIQIISTEDRIEITSPKEIVITAGGSQIKLDGS
;
A
#
# COMPACT_ATOMS: atom_id res chain seq x y z
N GLY A 1 28.98 3.90 35.53
CA GLY A 1 29.63 2.77 34.83
C GLY A 1 28.84 2.51 33.57
N GLN A 2 29.51 2.24 32.46
CA GLN A 2 28.86 1.77 31.24
C GLN A 2 28.41 0.33 31.49
N ILE A 3 27.12 0.13 31.75
CA ILE A 3 26.57 -1.20 32.05
C ILE A 3 26.14 -1.83 30.72
N SER A 4 26.74 -2.96 30.38
CA SER A 4 26.37 -3.80 29.24
C SER A 4 26.03 -5.20 29.74
N ALA A 5 25.03 -5.85 29.14
CA ALA A 5 24.76 -7.27 29.35
C ALA A 5 24.85 -8.02 28.02
N GLN A 6 25.51 -9.18 28.02
CA GLN A 6 25.68 -10.02 26.84
C GLN A 6 25.38 -11.48 27.19
N LEU A 7 24.48 -12.10 26.45
CA LEU A 7 24.29 -13.54 26.40
C LEU A 7 24.76 -14.03 25.03
N GLN A 8 25.84 -14.81 25.00
CA GLN A 8 26.49 -15.23 23.75
C GLN A 8 26.72 -16.73 23.68
N SER A 9 26.63 -17.26 22.45
CA SER A 9 27.10 -18.58 22.05
C SER A 9 28.08 -18.41 20.89
N SER A 10 29.23 -19.10 20.96
CA SER A 10 30.20 -19.10 19.85
C SER A 10 29.65 -19.79 18.59
N HIS A 11 28.66 -20.68 18.75
CA HIS A 11 27.98 -21.30 17.62
C HIS A 11 27.19 -20.25 16.83
N ALA A 12 27.58 -20.05 15.55
CA ALA A 12 27.03 -19.03 14.66
C ALA A 12 27.06 -17.60 15.23
N ALA A 13 27.97 -17.34 16.18
CA ALA A 13 28.06 -16.09 16.92
C ALA A 13 26.66 -15.56 17.33
N SER A 14 25.85 -16.42 17.94
CA SER A 14 24.46 -16.13 18.31
C SER A 14 24.42 -15.36 19.62
N GLN A 15 23.83 -14.15 19.61
CA GLN A 15 23.97 -13.21 20.73
C GLN A 15 22.69 -12.38 20.98
N LEU A 16 22.42 -12.12 22.26
CA LEU A 16 21.62 -11.00 22.75
C LEU A 16 22.54 -10.02 23.47
N ASN A 17 22.61 -8.79 22.99
CA ASN A 17 23.44 -7.72 23.53
C ASN A 17 22.56 -6.55 23.99
N LEU A 18 22.79 -5.99 25.18
CA LEU A 18 21.99 -4.91 25.78
C LEU A 18 22.89 -3.79 26.35
N GLY A 19 22.46 -2.54 26.18
CA GLY A 19 23.16 -1.35 26.68
C GLY A 19 24.22 -0.86 25.70
N LYS A 20 25.46 -0.69 26.17
CA LYS A 20 26.59 -0.32 25.32
C LYS A 20 27.16 -1.56 24.63
N LEU A 21 27.03 -1.65 23.31
CA LEU A 21 27.42 -2.83 22.53
C LEU A 21 28.89 -2.71 22.14
N SER A 22 29.68 -3.74 22.41
CA SER A 22 31.08 -3.85 21.99
C SER A 22 31.29 -5.03 21.04
N TYR A 23 32.40 -5.04 20.29
CA TYR A 23 32.79 -6.22 19.52
C TYR A 23 33.06 -7.43 20.43
N PRO A 24 32.91 -8.68 19.94
CA PRO A 24 33.29 -9.87 20.70
C PRO A 24 34.69 -9.72 21.31
N LYS A 25 34.82 -10.00 22.60
CA LYS A 25 36.05 -9.74 23.35
C LYS A 25 37.09 -10.83 23.10
N ASP A 26 38.12 -10.50 22.32
CA ASP A 26 39.38 -11.27 22.27
C ASP A 26 40.39 -10.81 23.35
N GLN A 27 40.13 -9.67 23.99
CA GLN A 27 40.95 -9.05 25.05
C GLN A 27 40.06 -8.42 26.15
N VAL A 28 40.67 -7.86 27.20
CA VAL A 28 39.95 -7.28 28.36
C VAL A 28 39.07 -6.09 27.95
N GLU A 29 39.55 -5.28 27.01
CA GLU A 29 38.85 -4.13 26.42
C GLU A 29 38.44 -4.44 24.98
N SER A 30 37.33 -3.85 24.53
CA SER A 30 36.79 -4.01 23.17
C SER A 30 36.14 -2.71 22.73
N GLU A 31 36.26 -2.38 21.45
CA GLU A 31 35.71 -1.16 20.87
C GLU A 31 34.17 -1.17 20.85
N ASP A 32 33.60 0.03 20.99
CA ASP A 32 32.17 0.25 20.91
C ASP A 32 31.68 0.10 19.46
N ARG A 33 30.56 -0.60 19.27
CA ARG A 33 29.92 -0.79 17.96
C ARG A 33 28.46 -0.35 17.88
N GLY A 34 27.86 0.04 19.01
CA GLY A 34 26.48 0.51 19.05
C GLY A 34 25.93 0.72 20.46
N GLU A 35 24.69 1.19 20.53
CA GLU A 35 23.93 1.40 21.76
C GLU A 35 22.49 0.88 21.58
N GLY A 36 21.89 0.37 22.66
CA GLY A 36 20.52 -0.15 22.66
C GLY A 36 20.50 -1.66 22.84
N PHE A 37 19.87 -2.38 21.92
CA PHE A 37 19.89 -3.84 21.91
C PHE A 37 20.21 -4.40 20.53
N GLU A 38 20.78 -5.59 20.50
CA GLU A 38 20.96 -6.37 19.27
C GLU A 38 20.65 -7.83 19.54
N LEU A 39 19.85 -8.42 18.66
CA LEU A 39 19.67 -9.86 18.52
C LEU A 39 20.27 -10.28 17.18
N ARG A 40 21.32 -11.11 17.19
CA ARG A 40 22.02 -11.56 15.99
C ARG A 40 22.39 -13.04 16.00
N THR A 41 22.52 -13.61 14.81
CA THR A 41 23.10 -14.93 14.55
C THR A 41 23.49 -15.01 13.07
N ASP A 42 24.50 -15.82 12.73
CA ASP A 42 24.87 -16.11 11.33
C ASP A 42 23.97 -17.21 10.72
N GLN A 43 23.06 -17.78 11.53
CA GLN A 43 22.08 -18.78 11.10
C GLN A 43 20.67 -18.18 11.08
N TRP A 44 19.65 -19.04 11.05
CA TRP A 44 18.25 -18.62 11.04
C TRP A 44 17.82 -18.01 12.38
N GLY A 45 17.01 -16.95 12.31
CA GLY A 45 16.32 -16.36 13.44
C GLY A 45 14.81 -16.56 13.31
N ALA A 46 14.12 -16.68 14.43
CA ALA A 46 12.67 -16.66 14.48
C ALA A 46 12.20 -15.82 15.67
N VAL A 47 11.30 -14.86 15.41
CA VAL A 47 10.54 -14.16 16.44
C VAL A 47 9.10 -14.61 16.31
N ARG A 48 8.56 -15.25 17.35
CA ARG A 48 7.19 -15.80 17.34
C ARG A 48 6.44 -15.35 18.58
N ALA A 49 5.31 -14.68 18.37
CA ALA A 49 4.37 -14.29 19.41
C ALA A 49 2.96 -14.71 18.98
N GLY A 50 2.41 -15.75 19.62
CA GLY A 50 1.12 -16.34 19.24
C GLY A 50 -0.08 -15.42 19.45
N GLU A 51 0.06 -14.43 20.33
CA GLU A 51 -0.94 -13.39 20.63
C GLU A 51 -0.67 -12.10 19.83
N GLY A 52 0.32 -12.11 18.92
CA GLY A 52 0.69 -10.98 18.04
C GLY A 52 1.99 -10.26 18.43
N LEU A 53 2.49 -9.41 17.53
CA LEU A 53 3.83 -8.79 17.57
C LEU A 53 3.75 -7.30 17.18
N LEU A 54 4.28 -6.42 18.03
CA LEU A 54 4.48 -5.00 17.73
C LEU A 54 5.95 -4.75 17.39
N ILE A 55 6.21 -4.18 16.21
CA ILE A 55 7.52 -3.67 15.82
C ILE A 55 7.38 -2.17 15.58
N THR A 56 7.95 -1.37 16.49
CA THR A 56 7.75 0.08 16.49
C THR A 56 9.03 0.84 16.78
N THR A 57 9.16 2.03 16.18
CA THR A 57 10.21 3.00 16.52
C THR A 57 9.65 4.21 17.27
N HIS A 58 8.41 4.13 17.77
CA HIS A 58 7.89 5.11 18.72
C HIS A 58 8.62 4.99 20.05
N SER A 59 9.08 6.13 20.60
CA SER A 59 9.74 6.17 21.89
C SER A 59 8.77 5.88 23.03
N GLN A 60 9.21 5.07 24.00
CA GLN A 60 8.56 4.91 25.29
C GLN A 60 9.60 5.15 26.39
N GLU A 61 9.62 6.37 26.93
CA GLU A 61 10.64 6.77 27.89
C GLU A 61 10.60 5.90 29.14
N GLN A 62 11.76 5.37 29.52
CA GLN A 62 11.95 4.58 30.74
C GLN A 62 10.95 3.42 30.90
N ALA A 63 10.42 2.88 29.79
CA ALA A 63 9.40 1.84 29.78
C ALA A 63 8.19 2.16 30.69
N GLN A 64 7.79 3.44 30.77
CA GLN A 64 6.69 3.90 31.63
C GLN A 64 5.30 3.57 31.08
N GLY A 65 5.19 3.20 29.80
CA GLY A 65 3.94 2.80 29.17
C GLY A 65 3.76 1.29 29.13
N GLU A 66 2.68 0.86 28.49
CA GLU A 66 2.38 -0.56 28.29
C GLU A 66 3.29 -1.16 27.20
N HIS A 67 3.72 -2.42 27.35
CA HIS A 67 4.68 -3.07 26.42
C HIS A 67 4.18 -3.19 24.96
N LEU A 68 2.86 -3.12 24.74
CA LEU A 68 2.17 -3.25 23.46
C LEU A 68 1.31 -2.01 23.21
N ASP A 69 1.77 -0.84 23.65
CA ASP A 69 1.11 0.42 23.36
C ASP A 69 1.10 0.70 21.84
N ALA A 70 -0.03 0.36 21.22
CA ALA A 70 -0.30 0.58 19.81
C ALA A 70 -1.13 1.84 19.54
N GLN A 71 -1.30 2.74 20.53
CA GLN A 71 -2.08 3.97 20.33
C GLN A 71 -1.58 4.85 19.18
N PRO A 72 -0.26 5.11 19.02
CA PRO A 72 0.22 5.92 17.90
C PRO A 72 -0.15 5.32 16.54
N ALA A 73 0.07 4.01 16.39
CA ALA A 73 -0.29 3.27 15.17
C ALA A 73 -1.80 3.31 14.89
N LYS A 74 -2.62 3.10 15.92
CA LYS A 74 -4.09 3.14 15.81
C LYS A 74 -4.57 4.51 15.34
N GLN A 75 -4.08 5.59 15.93
CA GLN A 75 -4.46 6.96 15.54
C GLN A 75 -4.09 7.26 14.08
N GLN A 76 -2.89 6.86 13.65
CA GLN A 76 -2.46 7.04 12.26
C GLN A 76 -3.35 6.27 11.28
N LEU A 77 -3.67 5.02 11.62
CA LEU A 77 -4.52 4.18 10.78
C LEU A 77 -5.98 4.67 10.72
N GLU A 78 -6.54 5.15 11.83
CA GLU A 78 -7.86 5.78 11.90
C GLU A 78 -7.92 7.07 11.05
N GLY A 79 -6.87 7.89 11.10
CA GLY A 79 -6.74 9.07 10.24
C GLY A 79 -6.78 8.71 8.75
N ASN A 80 -5.98 7.71 8.34
CA ASN A 80 -5.97 7.23 6.95
C ASN A 80 -7.30 6.64 6.51
N GLN A 81 -7.98 5.90 7.40
CA GLN A 81 -9.30 5.36 7.12
C GLN A 81 -10.34 6.46 6.90
N ASN A 82 -10.35 7.50 7.74
CA ASN A 82 -11.29 8.61 7.59
C ASN A 82 -11.09 9.32 6.23
N ASN A 83 -9.84 9.50 5.81
CA ASN A 83 -9.52 10.06 4.49
C ASN A 83 -10.01 9.16 3.35
N ALA A 84 -9.76 7.84 3.45
CA ALA A 84 -10.23 6.87 2.46
C ALA A 84 -11.77 6.84 2.38
N LYS A 85 -12.45 6.92 3.53
CA LYS A 85 -13.91 6.97 3.60
C LYS A 85 -14.47 8.21 2.91
N ALA A 86 -13.93 9.38 3.21
CA ALA A 86 -14.38 10.63 2.59
C ALA A 86 -14.22 10.58 1.06
N LEU A 87 -13.09 10.05 0.56
CA LEU A 87 -12.89 9.89 -0.88
C LEU A 87 -13.85 8.85 -1.50
N SER A 88 -14.13 7.77 -0.79
CA SER A 88 -15.10 6.75 -1.21
C SER A 88 -16.54 7.30 -1.27
N GLU A 89 -16.93 8.17 -0.34
CA GLU A 89 -18.23 8.87 -0.39
C GLU A 89 -18.32 9.80 -1.61
N VAL A 90 -17.23 10.49 -1.97
CA VAL A 90 -17.17 11.28 -3.21
C VAL A 90 -17.32 10.37 -4.44
N ALA A 91 -16.62 9.22 -4.47
CA ALA A 91 -16.72 8.24 -5.55
C ALA A 91 -18.17 7.74 -5.72
N LYS A 92 -18.83 7.39 -4.61
CA LYS A 92 -20.25 7.01 -4.59
C LYS A 92 -21.17 8.10 -5.14
N ASN A 93 -20.97 9.35 -4.74
CA ASN A 93 -21.75 10.48 -5.23
C ASN A 93 -21.52 10.75 -6.74
N GLN A 94 -20.38 10.30 -7.28
CA GLN A 94 -20.08 10.34 -8.72
C GLN A 94 -20.50 9.05 -9.46
N GLN A 95 -21.30 8.18 -8.81
CA GLN A 95 -21.81 6.94 -9.38
C GLN A 95 -20.70 5.98 -9.87
N THR A 96 -19.54 6.00 -9.20
CA THR A 96 -18.47 5.01 -9.41
C THR A 96 -18.33 4.11 -8.18
N ASP A 97 -17.40 3.16 -8.23
CA ASP A 97 -17.24 2.16 -7.18
C ASP A 97 -16.74 2.78 -5.86
N GLU A 98 -17.32 2.33 -4.75
CA GLU A 98 -16.83 2.61 -3.41
C GLU A 98 -15.70 1.66 -3.00
N ILE A 99 -14.86 2.10 -2.05
CA ILE A 99 -13.86 1.25 -1.41
C ILE A 99 -14.58 0.44 -0.32
N GLU A 100 -15.09 -0.74 -0.68
CA GLU A 100 -15.85 -1.63 0.22
C GLU A 100 -15.06 -2.11 1.46
N SER A 101 -13.73 -1.97 1.43
CA SER A 101 -12.83 -2.43 2.49
C SER A 101 -12.71 -1.47 3.67
N VAL A 102 -13.18 -0.23 3.56
CA VAL A 102 -13.00 0.81 4.58
C VAL A 102 -13.63 0.41 5.92
N GLU A 103 -14.77 -0.28 5.88
CA GLU A 103 -15.47 -0.81 7.05
C GLU A 103 -14.69 -1.95 7.71
N GLN A 104 -14.00 -2.79 6.93
CA GLN A 104 -13.20 -3.90 7.46
C GLN A 104 -11.94 -3.40 8.17
N LEU A 105 -11.37 -2.28 7.72
CA LEU A 105 -10.26 -1.62 8.43
C LEU A 105 -10.69 -1.16 9.83
N LYS A 106 -11.95 -0.73 9.99
CA LYS A 106 -12.48 -0.39 11.32
C LYS A 106 -12.43 -1.59 12.26
N ALA A 107 -12.92 -2.73 11.79
CA ALA A 107 -12.91 -3.97 12.55
C ALA A 107 -11.49 -4.45 12.88
N PHE A 108 -10.52 -4.19 11.99
CA PHE A 108 -9.11 -4.41 12.28
C PHE A 108 -8.62 -3.52 13.43
N PHE A 109 -8.93 -2.22 13.43
CA PHE A 109 -8.53 -1.31 14.53
C PHE A 109 -9.19 -1.63 15.86
N GLU A 110 -10.44 -2.09 15.85
CA GLU A 110 -11.13 -2.57 17.05
C GLU A 110 -10.46 -3.82 17.65
N SER A 111 -9.71 -4.59 16.85
CA SER A 111 -8.90 -5.71 17.36
C SER A 111 -7.58 -5.30 18.03
N LEU A 112 -7.15 -4.04 17.84
CA LEU A 112 -5.98 -3.43 18.51
C LEU A 112 -6.41 -2.77 19.83
N GLU A 113 -6.99 -3.56 20.75
CA GLU A 113 -7.51 -3.07 22.03
C GLU A 113 -6.40 -2.43 22.88
N SER A 114 -6.72 -1.28 23.48
CA SER A 114 -5.74 -0.41 24.14
C SER A 114 -5.71 -0.52 25.67
N LYS A 115 -6.70 -1.20 26.25
CA LYS A 115 -6.96 -1.14 27.70
C LYS A 115 -6.26 -2.24 28.50
N ILE A 116 -5.76 -3.26 27.82
CA ILE A 116 -4.88 -4.28 28.37
C ILE A 116 -3.84 -4.49 27.30
N ALA A 117 -2.56 -4.54 27.65
CA ALA A 117 -1.46 -4.62 26.71
C ALA A 117 -1.43 -5.96 25.94
N LYS A 118 -2.41 -6.14 25.05
CA LYS A 118 -2.76 -7.37 24.34
C LYS A 118 -3.39 -6.98 23.01
N PHE A 119 -3.05 -7.71 21.96
CA PHE A 119 -3.87 -7.73 20.76
C PHE A 119 -4.96 -8.79 20.92
N ASN A 120 -6.16 -8.51 20.41
CA ASN A 120 -7.28 -9.48 20.47
C ASN A 120 -7.19 -10.55 19.38
N LYS A 121 -6.16 -10.47 18.53
CA LYS A 121 -5.86 -11.38 17.42
C LYS A 121 -4.35 -11.45 17.23
N ALA A 122 -3.87 -12.54 16.64
CA ALA A 122 -2.48 -12.71 16.24
C ALA A 122 -2.12 -11.77 15.06
N VAL A 123 -1.87 -10.50 15.37
CA VAL A 123 -1.53 -9.43 14.42
C VAL A 123 -0.05 -9.10 14.51
N LEU A 124 0.59 -8.87 13.36
CA LEU A 124 1.87 -8.17 13.27
C LEU A 124 1.60 -6.71 12.92
N LEU A 125 1.96 -5.78 13.81
CA LEU A 125 1.84 -4.35 13.59
C LEU A 125 3.23 -3.73 13.44
N LEU A 126 3.50 -3.17 12.26
CA LEU A 126 4.71 -2.39 11.99
C LEU A 126 4.36 -0.90 11.92
N ASN A 127 5.01 -0.07 12.72
CA ASN A 127 4.70 1.35 12.78
C ASN A 127 5.95 2.20 13.10
N SER A 128 6.05 3.37 12.48
CA SER A 128 7.15 4.31 12.70
C SER A 128 6.68 5.74 12.46
N PRO A 129 7.09 6.73 13.28
CA PRO A 129 6.76 8.13 13.06
C PRO A 129 7.53 8.75 11.89
N GLU A 130 8.69 8.18 11.50
CA GLU A 130 9.60 8.74 10.50
C GLU A 130 9.81 7.81 9.29
N GLY A 131 8.77 7.04 8.95
CA GLY A 131 8.73 6.22 7.73
C GLY A 131 9.21 4.79 7.91
N ILE A 132 8.98 3.98 6.88
CA ILE A 132 9.36 2.55 6.83
C ILE A 132 10.03 2.30 5.49
N GLY A 133 11.25 1.75 5.51
CA GLY A 133 11.97 1.31 4.32
C GLY A 133 11.79 -0.18 4.07
N LEU A 134 11.41 -0.56 2.86
CA LEU A 134 11.35 -1.95 2.40
C LEU A 134 12.13 -2.07 1.09
N SER A 135 13.20 -2.86 1.09
CA SER A 135 14.08 -3.00 -0.08
C SER A 135 14.66 -4.41 -0.19
N SER A 136 14.92 -4.85 -1.41
CA SER A 136 15.57 -6.11 -1.75
C SER A 136 16.37 -5.90 -3.03
N ASN A 137 17.48 -6.62 -3.19
CA ASN A 137 18.19 -6.70 -4.49
C ASN A 137 17.43 -7.60 -5.49
N GLU A 138 16.59 -8.48 -4.96
CA GLU A 138 15.75 -9.41 -5.71
C GLU A 138 14.28 -8.99 -5.53
N ASP A 139 13.38 -9.96 -5.41
CA ASP A 139 11.94 -9.73 -5.36
C ASP A 139 11.43 -9.27 -3.98
N ILE A 140 10.32 -8.53 -4.00
CA ILE A 140 9.43 -8.30 -2.86
C ILE A 140 8.06 -8.89 -3.23
N HIS A 141 7.54 -9.81 -2.42
CA HIS A 141 6.21 -10.39 -2.59
C HIS A 141 5.24 -9.87 -1.54
N LEU A 142 4.10 -9.32 -1.97
CA LEU A 142 2.99 -8.92 -1.12
C LEU A 142 1.76 -9.74 -1.50
N SER A 143 1.20 -10.50 -0.57
CA SER A 143 0.08 -11.42 -0.81
C SER A 143 -0.84 -11.51 0.41
N ALA A 144 -2.14 -11.62 0.17
CA ALA A 144 -3.17 -11.85 1.18
C ALA A 144 -4.34 -12.62 0.56
N ASP A 145 -4.89 -13.61 1.27
CA ASP A 145 -6.13 -14.30 0.87
C ASP A 145 -7.37 -13.39 0.98
N GLY A 146 -7.28 -12.39 1.87
CA GLY A 146 -8.29 -11.35 2.03
C GLY A 146 -8.04 -10.17 1.10
N GLN A 147 -7.57 -9.06 1.65
CA GLN A 147 -7.42 -7.80 0.92
C GLN A 147 -6.04 -7.18 1.15
N ILE A 148 -5.53 -6.49 0.13
CA ILE A 148 -4.39 -5.58 0.26
C ILE A 148 -4.93 -4.16 0.13
N ASN A 149 -4.73 -3.36 1.18
CA ASN A 149 -5.14 -1.96 1.21
C ASN A 149 -3.91 -1.05 1.23
N GLN A 150 -3.87 -0.06 0.34
CA GLN A 150 -2.78 0.93 0.27
C GLN A 150 -3.39 2.33 0.34
N PHE A 151 -3.03 3.10 1.36
CA PHE A 151 -3.49 4.46 1.56
C PHE A 151 -2.32 5.39 1.82
N ALA A 152 -2.41 6.61 1.32
CA ALA A 152 -1.50 7.71 1.62
C ALA A 152 -2.33 8.97 1.82
N GLY A 153 -1.94 9.83 2.77
CA GLY A 153 -2.56 11.14 2.97
C GLY A 153 -2.20 12.16 1.87
N ASP A 154 -1.15 11.88 1.10
CA ASP A 154 -0.69 12.72 -0.01
C ASP A 154 -0.76 11.95 -1.34
N SER A 155 0.28 11.17 -1.67
CA SER A 155 0.43 10.53 -2.99
C SER A 155 0.88 9.07 -2.89
N ILE A 156 0.39 8.23 -3.82
CA ILE A 156 0.94 6.90 -4.11
C ILE A 156 1.68 6.98 -5.44
N ASN A 157 2.96 6.61 -5.45
CA ASN A 157 3.80 6.59 -6.65
C ASN A 157 4.17 5.14 -7.01
N LEU A 158 3.79 4.71 -8.21
CA LEU A 158 4.14 3.39 -8.75
C LEU A 158 5.06 3.58 -9.96
N SER A 159 6.26 3.00 -9.92
CA SER A 159 7.24 3.12 -11.01
C SER A 159 7.96 1.79 -11.24
N THR A 160 8.29 1.52 -12.51
CA THR A 160 8.95 0.28 -12.97
C THR A 160 9.72 0.57 -14.24
N GLN A 161 10.83 -0.15 -14.45
CA GLN A 161 11.64 0.00 -15.66
C GLN A 161 11.10 -0.82 -16.84
N LYS A 162 10.31 -1.86 -16.57
CA LYS A 162 9.79 -2.77 -17.60
C LYS A 162 8.28 -2.63 -17.71
N ASN A 163 7.55 -3.36 -16.88
CA ASN A 163 6.12 -3.54 -17.04
C ASN A 163 5.40 -3.21 -15.74
N LEU A 164 4.25 -2.54 -15.86
CA LEU A 164 3.20 -2.51 -14.84
C LEU A 164 2.04 -3.33 -15.41
N ILE A 165 1.74 -4.47 -14.79
CA ILE A 165 0.71 -5.40 -15.21
C ILE A 165 -0.33 -5.48 -14.09
N THR A 166 -1.61 -5.30 -14.43
CA THR A 166 -2.72 -5.31 -13.46
C THR A 166 -3.84 -6.18 -14.00
N HIS A 167 -4.30 -7.13 -13.19
CA HIS A 167 -5.40 -8.02 -13.50
C HIS A 167 -6.37 -8.07 -12.34
N ALA A 168 -7.66 -8.10 -12.63
CA ALA A 168 -8.71 -8.36 -11.66
C ALA A 168 -9.69 -9.36 -12.26
N GLN A 169 -10.20 -10.29 -11.44
CA GLN A 169 -11.21 -11.25 -11.89
C GLN A 169 -12.58 -10.60 -12.10
N ASN A 170 -12.93 -9.62 -11.26
CA ASN A 170 -14.22 -8.96 -11.30
C ASN A 170 -14.15 -7.64 -12.08
N ARG A 171 -13.50 -6.61 -11.50
CA ARG A 171 -13.45 -5.27 -12.08
C ARG A 171 -12.16 -4.52 -11.75
N ILE A 172 -11.78 -3.59 -12.63
CA ILE A 172 -10.80 -2.54 -12.36
C ILE A 172 -11.55 -1.21 -12.39
N SER A 173 -11.41 -0.41 -11.33
CA SER A 173 -12.06 0.90 -11.20
C SER A 173 -11.02 1.97 -10.92
N VAL A 174 -11.06 3.08 -11.67
CA VAL A 174 -10.10 4.19 -11.56
C VAL A 174 -10.87 5.50 -11.48
N PHE A 175 -10.70 6.23 -10.38
CA PHE A 175 -11.43 7.45 -10.09
C PHE A 175 -10.47 8.56 -9.66
N ALA A 176 -10.69 9.78 -10.18
CA ALA A 176 -9.98 10.98 -9.77
C ALA A 176 -10.99 12.10 -9.49
N ALA A 177 -11.04 12.57 -8.24
CA ALA A 177 -12.08 13.49 -7.79
C ALA A 177 -11.93 14.94 -8.28
N GLN A 178 -10.71 15.37 -8.62
CA GLN A 178 -10.43 16.80 -8.88
C GLN A 178 -9.71 17.02 -10.22
N ASN A 179 -8.52 16.45 -10.40
CA ASN A 179 -7.61 16.80 -11.50
C ASN A 179 -7.67 15.84 -12.71
N GLY A 180 -8.70 14.99 -12.78
CA GLY A 180 -8.93 14.09 -13.90
C GLY A 180 -7.92 12.94 -14.03
N ILE A 181 -8.00 12.23 -15.16
CA ILE A 181 -7.17 11.05 -15.49
C ILE A 181 -6.35 11.37 -16.75
N LYS A 182 -5.05 11.05 -16.72
CA LYS A 182 -4.15 11.16 -17.87
C LYS A 182 -3.53 9.80 -18.19
N GLN A 183 -3.84 9.26 -19.35
CA GLN A 183 -3.27 8.01 -19.87
C GLN A 183 -2.53 8.30 -21.18
N VAL A 184 -1.24 7.96 -21.24
CA VAL A 184 -0.36 8.29 -22.37
C VAL A 184 0.56 7.13 -22.68
N ALA A 185 0.55 6.67 -23.92
CA ALA A 185 1.62 5.84 -24.48
C ALA A 185 2.59 6.77 -25.22
N ALA A 186 3.82 6.95 -24.70
CA ALA A 186 4.82 7.81 -25.36
C ALA A 186 5.31 7.21 -26.69
N LYS A 187 5.34 5.88 -26.77
CA LYS A 187 5.61 5.08 -27.96
C LYS A 187 4.73 3.84 -27.92
N GLY A 188 4.49 3.23 -29.08
CA GLY A 188 3.62 2.07 -29.20
C GLY A 188 2.14 2.43 -29.18
N LYS A 189 1.29 1.41 -29.36
CA LYS A 189 -0.16 1.55 -29.48
C LYS A 189 -0.80 1.76 -28.10
N PHE A 190 -1.68 2.75 -28.00
CA PHE A 190 -2.67 2.82 -26.92
C PHE A 190 -3.91 2.03 -27.34
N GLU A 191 -4.30 1.03 -26.55
CA GLU A 191 -5.36 0.10 -26.89
C GLU A 191 -6.35 -0.05 -25.73
N VAL A 192 -7.63 0.09 -26.05
CA VAL A 192 -8.75 -0.08 -25.12
C VAL A 192 -9.77 -0.97 -25.80
N GLN A 193 -10.25 -2.01 -25.12
CA GLN A 193 -11.22 -2.97 -25.66
C GLN A 193 -12.24 -3.37 -24.60
N ALA A 194 -13.51 -3.45 -24.99
CA ALA A 194 -14.53 -4.21 -24.29
C ALA A 194 -14.84 -5.45 -25.14
N GLN A 195 -14.26 -6.60 -24.76
CA GLN A 195 -14.23 -7.78 -25.66
C GLN A 195 -15.58 -8.50 -25.79
N SER A 196 -16.45 -8.35 -24.82
CA SER A 196 -17.76 -9.02 -24.76
C SER A 196 -18.91 -8.10 -24.34
N ASP A 197 -18.68 -6.80 -24.24
CA ASP A 197 -19.67 -5.81 -23.78
C ASP A 197 -19.45 -4.44 -24.45
N GLY A 198 -20.25 -3.44 -24.10
CA GLY A 198 -20.18 -2.08 -24.61
C GLY A 198 -18.98 -1.27 -24.10
N MET A 199 -18.72 -0.16 -24.78
CA MET A 199 -17.77 0.86 -24.38
C MET A 199 -18.45 2.23 -24.44
N ASP A 200 -18.44 2.94 -23.32
CA ASP A 200 -18.97 4.31 -23.22
C ASP A 200 -17.83 5.33 -23.09
N LEU A 201 -17.93 6.41 -23.86
CA LEU A 201 -17.07 7.59 -23.76
C LEU A 201 -17.95 8.82 -23.56
N LEU A 202 -17.99 9.32 -22.33
CA LEU A 202 -18.88 10.41 -21.92
C LEU A 202 -18.06 11.59 -21.41
N ALA A 203 -18.40 12.79 -21.88
CA ALA A 203 -17.87 14.04 -21.35
C ALA A 203 -18.99 15.06 -21.21
N LYS A 204 -18.99 15.82 -20.09
CA LYS A 204 -19.94 16.93 -19.88
C LYS A 204 -19.71 18.10 -20.85
N GLN A 205 -18.46 18.27 -21.29
CA GLN A 205 -18.07 19.29 -22.25
C GLN A 205 -17.83 18.65 -23.63
N GLY A 206 -16.68 18.91 -24.27
CA GLY A 206 -16.36 18.34 -25.57
C GLY A 206 -15.66 16.99 -25.47
N ILE A 207 -15.79 16.21 -26.55
CA ILE A 207 -14.93 15.07 -26.87
C ILE A 207 -14.16 15.45 -28.13
N GLN A 208 -12.84 15.24 -28.14
CA GLN A 208 -12.00 15.43 -29.31
C GLN A 208 -11.37 14.09 -29.71
N ILE A 209 -11.59 13.69 -30.96
CA ILE A 209 -10.95 12.53 -31.58
C ILE A 209 -10.13 13.08 -32.75
N ILE A 210 -8.80 12.99 -32.64
CA ILE A 210 -7.87 13.65 -33.56
C ILE A 210 -6.79 12.65 -33.97
N SER A 211 -6.63 12.45 -35.27
CA SER A 211 -5.41 11.88 -35.86
C SER A 211 -4.60 13.03 -36.47
N THR A 212 -3.32 13.14 -36.10
CA THR A 212 -2.47 14.26 -36.53
C THR A 212 -1.75 14.01 -37.85
N GLU A 213 -1.58 12.74 -38.23
CA GLU A 213 -0.75 12.34 -39.38
C GLU A 213 -1.44 11.34 -40.32
N ASP A 214 -2.57 10.74 -39.91
CA ASP A 214 -3.28 9.71 -40.69
C ASP A 214 -4.80 9.89 -40.52
N ARG A 215 -5.58 8.81 -40.67
CA ARG A 215 -7.04 8.80 -40.64
C ARG A 215 -7.63 8.50 -39.26
N ILE A 216 -8.92 8.81 -39.14
CA ILE A 216 -9.82 8.28 -38.10
C ILE A 216 -10.71 7.25 -38.77
N GLU A 217 -10.83 6.06 -38.17
CA GLU A 217 -11.65 4.96 -38.68
C GLU A 217 -12.71 4.58 -37.64
N ILE A 218 -13.98 4.68 -38.03
CA ILE A 218 -15.14 4.29 -37.22
C ILE A 218 -15.90 3.25 -38.03
N THR A 219 -16.06 2.05 -37.48
CA THR A 219 -16.70 0.93 -38.16
C THR A 219 -17.72 0.29 -37.24
N SER A 220 -18.89 -0.02 -37.78
CA SER A 220 -19.93 -0.77 -37.09
C SER A 220 -20.54 -1.77 -38.07
N PRO A 221 -20.75 -3.04 -37.67
CA PRO A 221 -21.42 -4.02 -38.51
C PRO A 221 -22.94 -3.80 -38.60
N LYS A 222 -23.50 -2.91 -37.77
CA LYS A 222 -24.94 -2.62 -37.72
C LYS A 222 -25.23 -1.21 -38.20
N GLU A 223 -24.84 -0.22 -37.41
CA GLU A 223 -25.07 1.19 -37.73
C GLU A 223 -24.10 2.12 -37.01
N ILE A 224 -23.91 3.32 -37.59
CA ILE A 224 -23.24 4.46 -36.97
C ILE A 224 -24.26 5.60 -36.91
N VAL A 225 -24.45 6.18 -35.72
CA VAL A 225 -25.41 7.28 -35.48
C VAL A 225 -24.68 8.49 -34.91
N ILE A 226 -24.79 9.63 -35.59
CA ILE A 226 -24.26 10.92 -35.14
C ILE A 226 -25.43 11.89 -35.00
N THR A 227 -25.72 12.32 -33.77
CA THR A 227 -26.86 13.19 -33.48
C THR A 227 -26.38 14.54 -32.94
N ALA A 228 -26.94 15.64 -33.44
CA ALA A 228 -26.62 17.00 -32.99
C ALA A 228 -27.84 17.92 -33.08
N GLY A 229 -28.24 18.54 -31.96
CA GLY A 229 -29.31 19.55 -31.92
C GLY A 229 -30.65 19.12 -32.53
N GLY A 230 -30.97 17.81 -32.51
CA GLY A 230 -32.16 17.22 -33.14
C GLY A 230 -31.97 16.77 -34.60
N SER A 231 -30.84 17.08 -35.23
CA SER A 231 -30.43 16.50 -36.52
C SER A 231 -29.70 15.18 -36.31
N GLN A 232 -29.78 14.27 -37.28
CA GLN A 232 -29.11 12.97 -37.22
C GLN A 232 -28.50 12.60 -38.58
N ILE A 233 -27.28 12.07 -38.54
CA ILE A 233 -26.68 11.27 -39.61
C ILE A 233 -26.71 9.82 -39.14
N LYS A 234 -27.29 8.95 -39.97
CA LYS A 234 -27.35 7.50 -39.74
C LYS A 234 -26.72 6.80 -40.94
N LEU A 235 -25.82 5.85 -40.66
CA LEU A 235 -25.20 4.98 -41.66
C LEU A 235 -25.51 3.53 -41.27
N ASP A 236 -26.33 2.82 -42.04
CA ASP A 236 -26.80 1.46 -41.73
C ASP A 236 -26.78 0.48 -42.92
N GLY A 237 -26.13 0.87 -44.02
CA GLY A 237 -25.89 0.01 -45.18
C GLY A 237 -26.90 0.13 -46.33
N SER A 238 -27.86 1.06 -46.23
CA SER A 238 -28.77 1.49 -47.32
C SER A 238 -28.67 2.98 -47.62
#